data_AF-A0A9X3CT42-F1
#
_entry.id   AF-A0A9X3CT42-F1
#
_cell.length_a   1.000
_cell.length_b   1.000
_cell.length_c   1.000
_cell.angle_alpha   90.00
_cell.angle_beta   90.00
_cell.angle_gamma   90.00
#
_symmetry.space_group_name_H-M   'P 1'
#
loop_
_entity.id
_entity.type
_entity.pdbx_description
1 polymer ?
#
loop_
_entity_poly.entity_id
_entity_poly.type
_entity_poly.pdbx_seq_one_letter_code
_entity_poly.pdbx_strand_id
1 'polypeptide(L)'
;MESSRLHRPVLVWVVLFASTLVGCRDSEPVSQAEIKPKLTVESLQLEQAEHYNVKREYVGIIKAAQKANLGFELAGKVSEIYVDVGDRVEKGQSLLTLDIELLKTEANQLKARDRELNARLDLVKANLKRQQALKANG
;
A
#
# COMPACT_ATOMS: atom_id res chain seq x y z
N MET A 1 -85.97 -67.12 45.43
CA MET A 1 -85.24 -66.65 46.61
C MET A 1 -84.08 -65.79 46.12
N GLU A 2 -83.63 -64.71 46.73
CA GLU A 2 -84.08 -63.83 47.82
C GLU A 2 -82.91 -62.83 47.97
N SER A 3 -83.18 -61.58 48.34
CA SER A 3 -82.20 -60.49 48.54
C SER A 3 -81.47 -60.04 47.26
N SER A 4 -81.31 -58.77 46.92
CA SER A 4 -81.03 -57.63 47.79
C SER A 4 -81.42 -56.33 47.05
N ARG A 5 -82.61 -55.83 47.36
CA ARG A 5 -83.08 -54.47 47.04
C ARG A 5 -82.43 -53.45 47.98
N LEU A 6 -81.10 -53.27 47.92
CA LEU A 6 -80.42 -52.20 48.66
C LEU A 6 -79.31 -51.44 47.90
N HIS A 7 -78.93 -51.82 46.68
CA HIS A 7 -77.95 -51.04 45.88
C HIS A 7 -78.55 -49.88 45.06
N ARG A 8 -79.88 -49.77 44.96
CA ARG A 8 -80.56 -48.76 44.11
C ARG A 8 -80.26 -47.28 44.45
N PRO A 9 -79.97 -46.83 45.69
CA PRO A 9 -79.56 -45.44 45.92
C PRO A 9 -78.05 -45.21 45.74
N VAL A 10 -77.20 -46.23 45.93
CA VAL A 10 -75.73 -46.13 45.75
C VAL A 10 -75.36 -46.09 44.26
N LEU A 11 -76.07 -46.87 43.44
CA LEU A 11 -75.83 -46.93 41.99
C LEU A 11 -76.17 -45.60 41.30
N VAL A 12 -77.16 -44.85 41.81
CA VAL A 12 -77.56 -43.52 41.29
C VAL A 12 -76.50 -42.44 41.57
N TRP A 13 -75.88 -42.47 42.76
CA TRP A 13 -74.81 -41.51 43.10
C TRP A 13 -73.47 -41.82 42.41
N VAL A 14 -73.15 -43.09 42.17
CA VAL A 14 -71.95 -43.50 41.40
C VAL A 14 -72.07 -43.12 39.91
N VAL A 15 -73.25 -43.24 39.30
CA VAL A 15 -73.46 -42.85 37.89
C VAL A 15 -73.41 -41.32 37.70
N LEU A 16 -73.86 -40.55 38.68
CA LEU A 16 -73.77 -39.08 38.65
C LEU A 16 -72.32 -38.58 38.77
N PHE A 17 -71.49 -39.25 39.58
CA PHE A 17 -70.06 -38.93 39.70
C PHE A 17 -69.22 -39.44 38.51
N ALA A 18 -69.64 -40.52 37.84
CA ALA A 18 -68.99 -41.03 36.63
C ALA A 18 -69.20 -40.12 35.40
N SER A 19 -70.23 -39.28 35.40
CA SER A 19 -70.57 -38.43 34.24
C SER A 19 -69.69 -37.17 34.12
N THR A 20 -68.96 -36.77 35.17
CA THR A 20 -68.02 -35.64 35.11
C THR A 20 -66.60 -36.04 34.70
N LEU A 21 -66.29 -37.35 34.61
CA LEU A 21 -64.96 -37.83 34.20
C LEU A 21 -64.80 -38.03 32.68
N VAL A 22 -65.84 -37.86 31.86
CA VAL A 22 -65.76 -37.99 30.39
C VAL A 22 -65.37 -36.66 29.71
N GLY A 23 -64.48 -35.88 30.36
CA GLY A 23 -64.15 -34.51 29.95
C GLY A 23 -62.66 -34.20 29.67
N CYS A 24 -61.71 -34.99 30.18
CA CYS A 24 -60.28 -34.78 29.89
C CYS A 24 -59.77 -35.82 28.91
N ARG A 25 -59.67 -35.39 27.64
CA ARG A 25 -58.99 -36.09 26.57
C ARG A 25 -57.78 -35.26 26.14
N ASP A 26 -56.72 -35.29 26.94
CA ASP A 26 -55.42 -34.80 26.52
C ASP A 26 -54.79 -35.83 25.57
N SER A 27 -54.58 -35.39 24.34
CA SER A 27 -54.07 -36.21 23.24
C SER A 27 -52.61 -35.83 23.01
N GLU A 28 -51.68 -36.46 23.74
CA GLU A 28 -50.28 -36.47 23.34
C GLU A 28 -50.08 -37.53 22.24
N PRO A 29 -49.61 -37.16 21.03
CA PRO A 29 -49.25 -38.15 20.03
C PRO A 29 -47.93 -38.82 20.41
N VAL A 30 -48.03 -40.10 20.77
CA VAL A 30 -46.89 -41.00 20.99
C VAL A 30 -46.05 -41.07 19.71
N SER A 31 -44.87 -40.44 19.74
CA SER A 31 -43.84 -40.53 18.71
C SER A 31 -43.29 -41.96 18.68
N GLN A 32 -43.75 -42.75 17.70
CA GLN A 32 -43.11 -44.01 17.36
C GLN A 32 -41.69 -43.72 16.87
N ALA A 33 -40.70 -44.38 17.46
CA ALA A 33 -39.33 -44.38 17.00
C ALA A 33 -39.27 -44.94 15.56
N GLU A 34 -39.36 -44.03 14.61
CA GLU A 34 -39.20 -44.29 13.19
C GLU A 34 -37.75 -44.69 12.93
N ILE A 35 -37.50 -45.98 12.68
CA ILE A 35 -36.19 -46.48 12.23
C ILE A 35 -36.00 -45.96 10.80
N LYS A 36 -35.38 -44.78 10.68
CA LYS A 36 -35.00 -44.22 9.38
C LYS A 36 -34.00 -45.19 8.71
N PRO A 37 -34.21 -45.61 7.45
CA PRO A 37 -33.30 -46.51 6.78
C PRO A 37 -31.92 -45.86 6.71
N LYS A 38 -30.88 -46.61 7.09
CA LYS A 38 -29.49 -46.14 7.02
C LYS A 38 -29.14 -45.97 5.54
N LEU A 39 -29.13 -44.72 5.08
CA LEU A 39 -28.68 -44.41 3.72
C LEU A 39 -27.20 -44.80 3.60
N THR A 40 -26.91 -45.68 2.64
CA THR A 40 -25.53 -46.01 2.28
C THR A 40 -24.96 -44.82 1.53
N VAL A 41 -23.90 -44.25 2.07
CA VAL A 41 -23.19 -43.12 1.47
C VAL A 41 -21.88 -43.61 0.88
N GLU A 42 -21.60 -43.19 -0.35
CA GLU A 42 -20.31 -43.42 -0.98
C GLU A 42 -19.32 -42.38 -0.45
N SER A 43 -18.21 -42.83 0.11
CA SER A 43 -17.16 -41.95 0.61
C SER A 43 -15.95 -42.01 -0.32
N LEU A 44 -15.39 -40.85 -0.59
CA LEU A 44 -14.12 -40.71 -1.31
C LEU A 44 -13.04 -40.31 -0.29
N GLN A 45 -11.97 -41.08 -0.18
CA GLN A 45 -10.79 -40.65 0.59
C GLN A 45 -10.00 -39.64 -0.23
N LEU A 46 -9.84 -38.43 0.33
CA LEU A 46 -9.05 -37.37 -0.28
C LEU A 46 -7.59 -37.51 0.18
N GLU A 47 -6.65 -37.54 -0.75
CA GLU A 47 -5.23 -37.37 -0.45
C GLU A 47 -4.92 -35.87 -0.31
N GLN A 48 -4.11 -35.54 0.70
CA GLN A 48 -3.75 -34.16 0.98
C GLN A 48 -2.80 -33.64 -0.11
N ALA A 49 -3.25 -32.66 -0.88
CA ALA A 49 -2.36 -31.94 -1.78
C ALA A 49 -1.43 -31.03 -0.98
N GLU A 50 -0.12 -31.10 -1.25
CA GLU A 50 0.92 -30.26 -0.63
C GLU A 50 0.62 -28.76 -0.79
N HIS A 51 0.00 -28.37 -1.91
CA HIS A 51 -0.36 -26.99 -2.20
C HIS A 51 -1.41 -26.90 -3.31
N TYR A 52 -2.16 -25.80 -3.30
CA TYR A 52 -3.18 -25.49 -4.30
C TYR A 52 -2.75 -24.27 -5.13
N ASN A 53 -2.26 -24.53 -6.35
CA ASN A 53 -1.81 -23.48 -7.26
C ASN A 53 -3.01 -22.90 -8.04
N VAL A 54 -3.33 -21.63 -7.76
CA VAL A 54 -4.32 -20.87 -8.54
C VAL A 54 -3.59 -19.87 -9.42
N LYS A 55 -3.70 -20.02 -10.74
CA LYS A 55 -3.23 -19.00 -11.68
C LYS A 55 -4.13 -17.79 -11.56
N ARG A 56 -3.58 -16.65 -11.14
CA ARG A 56 -4.27 -15.37 -11.07
C ARG A 56 -3.63 -14.42 -12.05
N GLU A 57 -4.47 -13.78 -12.86
CA GLU A 57 -4.05 -12.79 -13.83
C GLU A 57 -4.46 -11.40 -13.35
N TYR A 58 -3.55 -10.46 -13.47
CA TYR A 58 -3.75 -9.09 -13.04
C TYR A 58 -3.38 -8.15 -14.18
N VAL A 59 -4.19 -7.12 -14.36
CA VAL A 59 -3.91 -6.04 -15.31
C VAL A 59 -3.25 -4.88 -14.58
N GLY A 60 -2.26 -4.27 -15.22
CA GLY A 60 -1.52 -3.15 -14.66
C GLY A 60 -0.80 -2.37 -15.74
N ILE A 61 -0.36 -1.15 -15.39
CA ILE A 61 0.36 -0.26 -16.29
C ILE A 61 1.83 -0.23 -15.85
N ILE A 62 2.73 -0.57 -16.77
CA ILE A 62 4.17 -0.45 -16.55
C ILE A 62 4.58 1.01 -16.81
N LYS A 63 5.39 1.56 -15.90
CA LYS A 63 5.96 2.91 -16.02
C LYS A 63 7.48 2.85 -15.85
N ALA A 64 8.17 3.85 -16.40
CA ALA A 64 9.60 3.99 -16.20
C ALA A 64 9.91 4.10 -14.70
N ALA A 65 10.93 3.37 -14.24
CA ALA A 65 11.37 3.40 -12.85
C ALA A 65 11.85 4.81 -12.43
N GLN A 66 12.44 5.55 -13.36
CA GLN A 66 12.88 6.93 -13.16
C GLN A 66 12.55 7.76 -14.41
N LYS A 67 12.16 9.01 -14.20
CA LYS A 67 11.93 10.00 -15.25
C LYS A 67 12.63 11.30 -14.85
N ALA A 68 13.35 11.89 -15.79
CA ALA A 68 14.00 13.18 -15.61
C ALA A 68 13.46 14.18 -16.64
N ASN A 69 13.20 15.41 -16.19
CA ASN A 69 13.00 16.54 -17.08
C ASN A 69 14.32 17.31 -17.13
N LEU A 70 14.96 17.34 -18.29
CA LEU A 70 16.28 17.94 -18.47
C LEU A 70 16.14 19.40 -18.93
N GLY A 71 17.00 20.26 -18.40
CA GLY A 71 17.07 21.67 -18.73
C GLY A 71 18.31 22.30 -18.13
N PHE A 72 18.63 23.52 -18.54
CA PHE A 72 19.75 24.27 -17.98
C PHE A 72 19.35 24.93 -16.66
N GLU A 73 20.30 25.08 -15.74
CA GLU A 73 20.11 25.83 -14.48
C GLU A 73 19.91 27.32 -14.73
N LEU A 74 20.54 27.85 -15.78
CA LEU A 74 20.44 29.23 -16.23
C LEU A 74 19.67 29.30 -17.54
N ALA A 75 18.78 30.29 -17.65
CA ALA A 75 18.12 30.60 -18.90
C ALA A 75 19.12 31.17 -19.91
N GLY A 76 19.01 30.77 -21.17
CA GLY A 76 19.85 31.28 -22.25
C GLY A 76 19.50 30.65 -23.59
N LYS A 77 20.28 30.98 -24.61
CA LYS A 77 20.11 30.47 -25.97
C LYS A 77 20.83 29.13 -26.12
N VAL A 78 20.21 28.17 -26.80
CA VAL A 78 20.88 26.92 -27.17
C VAL A 78 21.87 27.19 -28.30
N SER A 79 23.11 26.74 -28.14
CA SER A 79 24.15 26.78 -29.17
C SER A 79 24.01 25.59 -30.11
N GLU A 80 23.98 24.38 -29.56
CA GLU A 80 23.99 23.12 -30.32
C GLU A 80 23.14 22.05 -29.62
N ILE A 81 22.58 21.13 -30.41
CA ILE A 81 21.84 19.95 -29.97
C ILE A 81 22.53 18.72 -30.61
N TYR A 82 22.82 17.70 -29.81
CA TYR A 82 23.62 16.54 -30.24
C TYR A 82 22.83 15.24 -30.36
N VAL A 83 21.54 15.24 -30.00
CA VAL A 83 20.70 14.04 -29.93
C VAL A 83 19.32 14.32 -30.50
N ASP A 84 18.70 13.28 -31.04
CA ASP A 84 17.35 13.32 -31.57
C ASP A 84 16.33 12.66 -30.64
N VAL A 85 15.06 12.91 -30.91
CA VAL A 85 13.96 12.35 -30.13
C VAL A 85 13.90 10.83 -30.35
N GLY A 86 14.03 10.06 -29.27
CA GLY A 86 14.01 8.60 -29.29
C GLY A 86 15.39 7.97 -29.11
N ASP A 87 16.45 8.76 -29.17
CA ASP A 87 17.81 8.27 -28.95
C ASP A 87 18.02 7.75 -27.53
N ARG A 88 18.84 6.70 -27.42
CA ARG A 88 19.32 6.19 -26.15
C ARG A 88 20.59 6.92 -25.78
N VAL A 89 20.63 7.45 -24.56
CA VAL A 89 21.75 8.28 -24.07
C VAL A 89 22.35 7.71 -22.79
N GLU A 90 23.62 7.99 -22.58
CA GLU A 90 24.36 7.54 -21.40
C GLU A 90 24.58 8.66 -20.37
N LYS A 91 24.88 8.27 -19.13
CA LYS A 91 25.16 9.23 -18.07
C LYS A 91 26.42 10.03 -18.38
N GLY A 92 26.31 11.35 -18.39
CA GLY A 92 27.41 12.27 -18.67
C GLY A 92 27.57 12.61 -20.16
N GLN A 93 26.77 12.01 -21.04
CA GLN A 93 26.72 12.41 -22.45
C GLN A 93 26.12 13.81 -22.58
N SER A 94 26.79 14.68 -23.32
CA SER A 94 26.25 16.00 -23.64
C SER A 94 25.11 15.85 -24.63
N LEU A 95 23.94 16.36 -24.28
CA LEU A 95 22.75 16.30 -25.14
C LEU A 95 22.57 17.60 -25.93
N LEU A 96 22.98 18.71 -25.33
CA LEU A 96 22.83 20.07 -25.86
C LEU A 96 23.79 21.01 -25.12
N THR A 97 24.15 22.11 -25.77
CA THR A 97 25.08 23.13 -25.21
C THR A 97 24.42 24.50 -25.21
N LEU A 98 24.57 25.23 -24.11
CA LEU A 98 24.12 26.62 -24.00
C LEU A 98 25.16 27.58 -24.59
N ASP A 99 24.69 28.63 -25.26
CA ASP A 99 25.52 29.76 -25.63
C ASP A 99 25.91 30.55 -24.37
N ILE A 100 27.22 30.56 -24.08
CA ILE A 100 27.79 31.13 -22.86
C ILE A 100 28.87 32.20 -23.16
N GLU A 101 28.84 32.83 -24.34
CA GLU A 101 29.87 33.80 -24.73
C GLU A 101 29.96 34.99 -23.75
N LEU A 102 28.80 35.51 -23.31
CA LEU A 102 28.73 36.59 -22.33
C LEU A 102 29.34 36.17 -20.99
N LEU A 103 28.96 34.98 -20.49
CA LEU A 103 29.48 34.44 -19.22
C LEU A 103 31.00 34.22 -19.28
N LYS A 104 31.53 33.76 -20.43
CA LYS A 104 32.97 33.63 -20.65
C LYS A 104 33.67 34.99 -20.58
N THR A 105 33.09 36.01 -21.19
CA THR A 105 33.63 37.37 -21.19
C THR A 105 33.66 37.94 -19.77
N GLU A 106 32.58 37.81 -19.02
CA GLU A 106 32.48 38.25 -17.62
C GLU A 106 33.49 37.51 -16.73
N ALA A 107 33.59 36.19 -16.87
CA ALA A 107 34.57 35.39 -16.14
C ALA A 107 36.02 35.83 -16.42
N ASN A 108 36.33 36.19 -17.68
CA ASN A 108 37.65 36.71 -18.05
C ASN A 108 37.92 38.09 -17.45
N GLN A 109 36.92 38.99 -17.43
CA GLN A 109 37.06 40.29 -16.78
C GLN A 109 37.31 40.15 -15.27
N LEU A 110 36.59 39.26 -14.59
CA LEU A 110 36.79 38.99 -13.16
C LEU A 110 38.19 38.44 -12.89
N LYS A 111 38.67 37.50 -13.70
CA LYS A 111 40.05 36.98 -13.60
C LYS A 111 41.11 38.06 -13.81
N ALA A 112 40.88 39.01 -14.72
CA ALA A 112 41.80 40.13 -14.95
C ALA A 112 41.84 41.06 -13.72
N ARG A 113 40.68 41.38 -13.13
CA ARG A 113 40.60 42.20 -11.91
C ARG A 113 41.29 41.51 -10.72
N ASP A 114 41.12 40.20 -10.57
CA ASP A 114 41.81 39.44 -9.53
C ASP A 114 43.33 39.55 -9.66
N ARG A 115 43.87 39.39 -10.88
CA ARG A 115 45.31 39.57 -11.14
C ARG A 115 45.80 40.98 -10.84
N GLU A 116 45.03 42.00 -11.22
CA GLU A 116 45.35 43.40 -10.92
C GLU A 116 45.42 43.65 -9.41
N LEU A 117 44.44 43.16 -8.66
CA LEU A 117 44.40 43.30 -7.21
C LEU A 117 45.57 42.58 -6.53
N ASN A 118 45.91 41.37 -6.98
CA ASN A 118 47.06 40.62 -6.48
C ASN A 118 48.37 41.36 -6.75
N ALA A 119 48.57 41.87 -7.98
CA ALA A 119 49.75 42.67 -8.32
C ALA A 119 49.83 43.96 -7.48
N ARG A 120 48.69 44.63 -7.24
CA ARG A 120 48.63 45.82 -6.39
C ARG A 120 48.97 45.51 -4.95
N LEU A 121 48.48 44.37 -4.42
CA LEU A 121 48.78 43.90 -3.08
C LEU A 121 50.28 43.59 -2.93
N ASP A 122 50.90 42.96 -3.92
CA ASP A 122 52.35 42.70 -3.93
C ASP A 122 53.15 44.01 -3.99
N LEU A 123 52.73 44.98 -4.80
CA LEU A 123 53.34 46.30 -4.85
C LEU A 123 53.25 47.02 -3.50
N VAL A 124 52.10 46.99 -2.83
CA VAL A 124 51.91 47.60 -1.50
C VAL A 124 52.78 46.90 -0.46
N LYS A 125 52.86 45.56 -0.47
CA LYS A 125 53.74 44.79 0.41
C LYS A 125 55.22 45.13 0.20
N ALA A 126 55.67 45.21 -1.05
CA ALA A 126 57.04 45.57 -1.38
C ALA A 126 57.38 47.00 -0.92
N ASN A 127 56.46 47.95 -1.12
CA ASN A 127 56.62 49.33 -0.65
C ASN A 127 56.67 49.42 0.88
N LEU A 128 55.81 48.68 1.58
CA LEU A 128 55.81 48.62 3.04
C LEU A 128 57.15 48.09 3.56
N LYS A 129 57.64 46.98 2.99
CA LYS A 129 58.94 46.38 3.35
C LYS A 129 60.09 47.38 3.16
N ARG A 130 60.09 48.12 2.04
CA ARG A 130 61.07 49.17 1.76
C ARG A 130 61.02 50.29 2.79
N GLN A 131 59.83 50.79 3.13
CA GLN A 131 59.66 51.86 4.13
C GLN A 131 60.15 51.43 5.52
N GLN A 132 59.86 50.19 5.93
CA GLN A 132 60.33 49.64 7.20
C GLN A 132 61.87 49.52 7.25
N ALA A 133 62.49 49.06 6.17
CA ALA A 133 63.95 48.97 6.08
C ALA A 133 64.63 50.35 6.16
N LEU A 134 64.05 51.38 5.52
CA LEU A 134 64.55 52.75 5.60
C LEU A 134 64.44 53.33 7.02
N LYS A 135 63.36 53.02 7.75
CA LYS A 135 63.18 53.45 9.14
C LYS A 135 64.16 52.79 10.11
N ALA A 136 64.61 51.57 9.84
CA ALA A 136 65.55 50.85 10.71
C ALA A 136 67.01 51.30 10.54
N ASN A 137 67.34 51.89 9.39
CA ASN A 137 68.70 52.28 9.02
C ASN A 137 68.97 53.80 9.14
N GLY A 138 68.02 54.58 9.66
CA GLY A 138 68.15 56.01 9.96
C GLY A 138 67.80 56.28 11.41
#